data_AF-A0A249E3T1-F1
#
_entry.id   AF-A0A249E3T1-F1
#
_cell.length_a   1.000
_cell.length_b   1.000
_cell.length_c   1.000
_cell.angle_alpha   90.00
_cell.angle_beta   90.00
_cell.angle_gamma   90.00
#
_symmetry.space_group_name_H-M   'P 1'
#
loop_
_entity.id
_entity.type
_entity.pdbx_description
1 polymer ?
#
loop_
_entity_poly.entity_id
_entity_poly.type
_entity_poly.pdbx_seq_one_letter_code
_entity_poly.pdbx_strand_id
1 'polypeptide(L)'
;MFTKKQFSEFFVTFFYIGKIKYCPGTFGSLAAFPLCYAIMYFVVDNKIIIPFANLTLNEAQLVSIVIIASAICLLLLILGTYFTKIYLNYTDSKDPKEVVIDEVVGQLLTVILVFFSAIFANESNLVKHFSTLKVSIILLFILPFCLFRLFDILKPWPINWLDKNIKGSLGVMVDDLAAAIFAAVTQYAIVFVLIDKTY
;
A
#
# COMPACT_ATOMS: atom_id res chain seq x y z
N MET A 1 31.84 -1.83 4.66
CA MET A 1 30.81 -2.23 5.64
C MET A 1 29.80 -1.10 5.74
N PHE A 2 28.51 -1.33 5.46
CA PHE A 2 27.49 -0.29 5.56
C PHE A 2 27.36 0.16 7.01
N THR A 3 27.44 1.46 7.29
CA THR A 3 27.18 1.98 8.63
C THR A 3 25.70 1.87 8.96
N LYS A 4 25.36 1.77 10.26
CA LYS A 4 23.97 1.72 10.74
C LYS A 4 23.14 2.92 10.22
N LYS A 5 23.77 4.10 10.12
CA LYS A 5 23.17 5.30 9.54
C LYS A 5 22.84 5.10 8.06
N GLN A 6 23.82 4.71 7.24
CA GLN A 6 23.64 4.52 5.80
C GLN A 6 22.58 3.46 5.49
N PHE A 7 22.55 2.37 6.25
CA PHE A 7 21.54 1.33 6.06
C PHE A 7 20.14 1.84 6.42
N SER A 8 20.01 2.57 7.53
CA SER A 8 18.73 3.13 7.95
C SER A 8 18.22 4.15 6.93
N GLU A 9 19.08 5.04 6.43
CA GLU A 9 18.74 5.99 5.37
C GLU A 9 18.25 5.29 4.10
N PHE A 10 19.02 4.31 3.61
CA PHE A 10 18.65 3.53 2.44
C PHE A 10 17.27 2.86 2.59
N PHE A 11 16.97 2.32 3.78
CA PHE A 11 15.71 1.65 4.05
C PHE A 11 14.53 2.62 4.14
N VAL A 12 14.65 3.68 4.96
CA VAL A 12 13.53 4.60 5.24
C VAL A 12 13.22 5.52 4.06
N THR A 13 14.20 5.79 3.20
CA THR A 13 14.01 6.50 1.93
C THR A 13 13.54 5.57 0.80
N PHE A 14 13.30 4.30 1.10
CA PHE A 14 12.95 3.24 0.17
C PHE A 14 13.84 3.24 -1.08
N PHE A 15 15.10 2.80 -0.90
CA PHE A 15 16.10 2.75 -1.96
C PHE A 15 16.44 4.15 -2.54
N TYR A 16 16.50 5.18 -1.68
CA TYR A 16 16.75 6.58 -2.03
C TYR A 16 15.67 7.27 -2.87
N ILE A 17 14.51 6.65 -3.08
CA ILE A 17 13.36 7.27 -3.74
C ILE A 17 12.91 8.54 -2.99
N GLY A 18 12.91 8.49 -1.66
CA GLY A 18 12.60 9.65 -0.81
C GLY A 18 13.57 10.83 -0.96
N LYS A 19 14.72 10.66 -1.63
CA LYS A 19 15.64 11.77 -1.93
C LYS A 19 15.29 12.55 -3.20
N ILE A 20 14.23 12.14 -3.92
CA ILE A 20 13.71 12.92 -5.05
C ILE A 20 13.24 14.29 -4.56
N LYS A 21 13.72 15.35 -5.21
CA LYS A 21 13.53 16.74 -4.78
C LYS A 21 12.05 17.16 -4.68
N TYR A 22 11.22 16.67 -5.59
CA TYR A 22 9.82 17.09 -5.71
C TYR A 22 8.88 15.97 -5.31
N CYS A 23 8.00 16.25 -4.35
CA CYS A 23 6.99 15.33 -3.85
C CYS A 23 7.56 13.92 -3.56
N PRO A 24 8.61 13.80 -2.72
CA PRO A 24 9.27 12.52 -2.45
C PRO A 24 8.26 11.44 -2.09
N GLY A 25 7.21 11.84 -1.38
CA GLY A 25 6.22 10.90 -0.94
C GLY A 25 5.22 10.39 -1.96
N THR A 26 4.96 11.18 -3.02
CA THR A 26 4.25 10.66 -4.20
C THR A 26 5.07 9.55 -4.86
N PHE A 27 6.39 9.69 -4.91
CA PHE A 27 7.26 8.65 -5.44
C PHE A 27 7.37 7.45 -4.48
N GLY A 28 7.33 7.68 -3.17
CA GLY A 28 7.20 6.64 -2.15
C GLY A 28 5.96 5.77 -2.40
N SER A 29 4.77 6.38 -2.50
CA SER A 29 3.54 5.66 -2.81
C SER A 29 3.62 4.93 -4.17
N LEU A 30 4.15 5.56 -5.23
CA LEU A 30 4.32 4.91 -6.53
C LEU A 30 5.25 3.68 -6.47
N ALA A 31 6.25 3.69 -5.59
CA ALA A 31 7.21 2.60 -5.45
C ALA A 31 6.58 1.32 -4.89
N ALA A 32 5.40 1.39 -4.28
CA ALA A 32 4.63 0.22 -3.88
C ALA A 32 4.17 -0.62 -5.10
N PHE A 33 3.94 -0.03 -6.27
CA PHE A 33 3.47 -0.79 -7.45
C PHE A 33 4.52 -1.74 -8.04
N PRO A 34 5.79 -1.33 -8.26
CA PRO A 34 6.87 -2.27 -8.59
C PRO A 34 7.05 -3.36 -7.54
N LEU A 35 6.88 -3.03 -6.25
CA LEU A 35 6.95 -4.01 -5.17
C LEU A 35 5.80 -5.03 -5.26
N CYS A 36 4.56 -4.60 -5.45
CA CYS A 36 3.41 -5.47 -5.71
C CYS A 36 3.66 -6.40 -6.90
N TYR A 37 4.18 -5.84 -8.01
CA TYR A 37 4.52 -6.62 -9.20
C TYR A 37 5.60 -7.67 -8.90
N ALA A 38 6.66 -7.30 -8.17
CA ALA A 38 7.72 -8.23 -7.80
C ALA A 38 7.21 -9.37 -6.93
N ILE A 39 6.33 -9.09 -5.96
CA ILE A 39 5.70 -10.11 -5.10
C ILE A 39 4.85 -11.05 -5.95
N MET A 40 3.97 -10.50 -6.79
CA MET A 40 3.10 -11.27 -7.67
C MET A 40 3.94 -12.15 -8.61
N TYR A 41 4.94 -11.58 -9.27
CA TYR A 41 5.83 -12.29 -10.18
C TYR A 41 6.54 -13.44 -9.47
N PHE A 42 7.11 -13.19 -8.29
CA PHE A 42 7.78 -14.22 -7.50
C PHE A 42 6.85 -15.39 -7.13
N VAL A 43 5.64 -15.10 -6.66
CA VAL A 43 4.66 -16.13 -6.29
C VAL A 43 4.17 -16.93 -7.50
N VAL A 44 3.91 -16.25 -8.61
CA VAL A 44 3.42 -16.89 -9.84
C VAL A 44 4.49 -17.76 -10.49
N ASP A 45 5.68 -17.21 -10.70
CA ASP A 45 6.81 -17.89 -11.37
C ASP A 45 7.27 -19.13 -10.59
N ASN A 46 7.34 -19.01 -9.26
CA ASN A 46 7.71 -20.14 -8.38
C ASN A 46 6.53 -21.06 -8.02
N LYS A 47 5.33 -20.81 -8.57
CA LYS A 47 4.11 -21.60 -8.30
C LYS A 47 3.84 -21.80 -6.80
N ILE A 48 4.07 -20.76 -6.00
CA ILE A 48 3.89 -20.84 -4.55
C ILE A 48 2.38 -20.89 -4.27
N ILE A 49 1.96 -21.94 -3.57
CA ILE A 49 0.57 -22.18 -3.21
C ILE A 49 0.51 -22.51 -1.72
N ILE A 50 -0.22 -21.70 -0.97
CA ILE A 50 -0.65 -21.98 0.39
C ILE A 50 -2.00 -22.69 0.26
N PRO A 51 -2.08 -23.99 0.61
CA PRO A 51 -3.28 -24.77 0.38
C PRO A 51 -4.39 -24.37 1.37
N PHE A 52 -5.55 -24.04 0.82
CA PHE A 52 -6.80 -23.92 1.57
C PHE A 52 -7.81 -24.92 1.02
N ALA A 53 -8.62 -25.49 1.90
CA ALA A 53 -9.66 -26.43 1.49
C ALA A 53 -10.64 -25.75 0.53
N ASN A 54 -11.08 -26.50 -0.49
CA ASN A 54 -12.10 -26.09 -1.46
C ASN A 54 -11.73 -24.94 -2.41
N LEU A 55 -10.45 -24.61 -2.58
CA LEU A 55 -10.00 -23.67 -3.63
C LEU A 55 -9.40 -24.42 -4.83
N THR A 56 -9.65 -23.91 -6.03
CA THR A 56 -8.90 -24.29 -7.23
C THR A 56 -7.45 -23.82 -7.12
N LEU A 57 -6.54 -24.38 -7.93
CA LEU A 57 -5.12 -24.00 -7.93
C LEU A 57 -4.92 -22.49 -8.18
N ASN A 58 -5.69 -21.92 -9.11
CA ASN A 58 -5.60 -20.50 -9.43
C ASN A 58 -6.07 -19.61 -8.27
N GLU A 59 -7.20 -19.96 -7.63
CA GLU A 59 -7.72 -19.23 -6.47
C GLU A 59 -6.74 -19.33 -5.29
N ALA A 60 -6.21 -20.52 -5.02
CA ALA A 60 -5.21 -20.72 -3.97
C ALA A 60 -3.93 -19.90 -4.23
N GLN A 61 -3.51 -19.78 -5.50
CA GLN A 61 -2.36 -18.95 -5.87
C GLN A 61 -2.65 -17.45 -5.66
N LEU A 62 -3.86 -16.96 -6.00
CA LEU A 62 -4.26 -15.58 -5.71
C LEU A 62 -4.28 -15.29 -4.20
N VAL A 63 -4.84 -16.19 -3.40
CA VAL A 63 -4.82 -16.07 -1.93
C VAL A 63 -3.38 -16.07 -1.40
N SER A 64 -2.50 -16.88 -2.00
CA SER A 64 -1.08 -16.91 -1.64
C SER A 64 -0.39 -15.57 -1.89
N ILE A 65 -0.69 -14.90 -3.01
CA ILE A 65 -0.20 -13.54 -3.30
C ILE A 65 -0.62 -12.58 -2.19
N VAL A 66 -1.91 -12.58 -1.81
CA VAL A 66 -2.44 -11.67 -0.77
C VAL A 66 -1.80 -11.93 0.58
N ILE A 67 -1.64 -13.21 0.98
CA ILE A 67 -1.01 -13.58 2.26
C ILE A 67 0.45 -13.15 2.29
N ILE A 68 1.21 -13.44 1.22
CA ILE A 68 2.63 -13.09 1.13
C ILE A 68 2.80 -11.57 1.10
N ALA A 69 1.98 -10.85 0.34
CA ALA A 69 1.98 -9.39 0.33
C ALA A 69 1.65 -8.80 1.70
N SER A 70 0.67 -9.37 2.42
CA SER A 70 0.33 -8.96 3.79
C SER A 70 1.48 -9.21 4.76
N ALA A 71 2.16 -10.35 4.65
CA ALA A 71 3.32 -10.67 5.48
C ALA A 71 4.50 -9.70 5.21
N ILE A 72 4.76 -9.38 3.94
CA ILE A 72 5.77 -8.39 3.55
C ILE A 72 5.38 -7.00 4.04
N CYS A 73 4.12 -6.60 3.90
CA CYS A 73 3.61 -5.32 4.40
C CYS A 73 3.81 -5.20 5.92
N LEU A 74 3.49 -6.26 6.68
CA LEU A 74 3.72 -6.30 8.12
C LEU A 74 5.20 -6.23 8.48
N LEU A 75 6.06 -6.95 7.74
CA LEU A 75 7.50 -6.89 7.92
C LEU A 75 8.04 -5.47 7.67
N LEU A 76 7.62 -4.83 6.57
CA LEU A 76 8.00 -3.46 6.23
C LEU A 76 7.49 -2.46 7.27
N LEU A 77 6.31 -2.65 7.83
CA LEU A 77 5.79 -1.83 8.92
C LEU A 77 6.69 -1.93 10.17
N ILE A 78 7.04 -3.16 10.58
CA ILE A 78 7.90 -3.41 11.75
C ILE A 78 9.30 -2.84 11.53
N LEU A 79 9.93 -3.18 10.40
CA LEU A 79 11.27 -2.73 10.06
C LEU A 79 11.30 -1.22 9.79
N GLY A 80 10.30 -0.67 9.13
CA GLY A 80 10.13 0.75 8.87
C GLY A 80 10.07 1.54 10.17
N THR A 81 9.20 1.13 11.10
CA THR A 81 9.11 1.77 12.42
C THR A 81 10.45 1.74 13.16
N TYR A 82 11.18 0.62 13.09
CA TYR A 82 12.49 0.44 13.71
C TYR A 82 13.58 1.30 13.06
N PHE A 83 13.72 1.27 11.74
CA PHE A 83 14.75 2.01 11.01
C PHE A 83 14.47 3.51 10.97
N THR A 84 13.20 3.94 10.93
CA THR A 84 12.83 5.35 11.09
C THR A 84 13.28 5.87 12.46
N LYS A 85 13.06 5.11 13.54
CA LYS A 85 13.57 5.48 14.87
C LYS A 85 15.09 5.66 14.89
N ILE A 86 15.82 4.77 14.22
CA ILE A 86 17.28 4.86 14.14
C ILE A 86 17.70 6.07 13.30
N TYR A 87 17.07 6.29 12.16
CA TYR A 87 17.40 7.37 11.23
C TYR A 87 17.18 8.76 11.84
N LEU A 88 16.10 8.92 12.62
CA LEU A 88 15.80 10.16 13.34
C LEU A 88 16.87 10.52 14.37
N ASN A 89 17.63 9.56 14.91
CA ASN A 89 18.74 9.85 15.82
C ASN A 89 19.98 10.45 15.12
N TYR A 90 20.03 10.38 13.78
CA TYR A 90 21.17 10.85 12.97
C TYR A 90 20.83 12.09 12.13
N THR A 91 19.63 12.65 12.31
CA THR A 91 19.07 13.72 11.51
C THR A 91 18.64 14.86 12.42
N ASP A 92 18.98 16.10 12.07
CA ASP A 92 18.61 17.27 12.85
C ASP A 92 17.14 17.69 12.64
N SER A 93 16.51 17.18 11.58
CA SER A 93 15.08 17.36 11.32
C SER A 93 14.24 16.42 12.18
N LYS A 94 13.23 16.99 12.86
CA LYS A 94 12.24 16.22 13.61
C LYS A 94 11.26 15.45 12.71
N ASP A 95 11.15 15.84 11.44
CA ASP A 95 10.24 15.26 10.46
C ASP A 95 10.86 15.33 9.05
N PRO A 96 11.75 14.38 8.70
CA PRO A 96 12.46 14.38 7.42
C PRO A 96 11.53 13.93 6.30
N LYS A 97 11.30 14.81 5.31
CA LYS A 97 10.44 14.53 4.14
C LYS A 97 10.97 13.40 3.25
N GLU A 98 12.22 12.99 3.41
CA GLU A 98 12.79 11.86 2.69
C GLU A 98 12.46 10.49 3.28
N VAL A 99 11.88 10.44 4.48
CA VAL A 99 11.31 9.20 5.04
C VAL A 99 9.98 8.99 4.32
N VAL A 100 9.92 7.93 3.50
CA VAL A 100 8.76 7.62 2.64
C VAL A 100 8.32 6.15 2.78
N ILE A 101 8.87 5.43 3.75
CA ILE A 101 8.60 4.01 3.97
C ILE A 101 7.18 3.77 4.52
N ASP A 102 6.67 4.71 5.31
CA ASP A 102 5.26 4.87 5.69
C ASP A 102 4.35 4.90 4.46
N GLU A 103 4.69 5.72 3.47
CA GLU A 103 3.85 5.88 2.27
C GLU A 103 3.89 4.67 1.35
N VAL A 104 5.03 3.97 1.28
CA VAL A 104 5.16 2.69 0.59
C VAL A 104 4.29 1.64 1.27
N VAL A 105 4.34 1.55 2.60
CA VAL A 105 3.57 0.59 3.40
C VAL A 105 2.07 0.90 3.32
N GLY A 106 1.67 2.17 3.43
CA GLY A 106 0.29 2.61 3.31
C GLY A 106 -0.29 2.32 1.92
N GLN A 107 0.45 2.62 0.85
CA GLN A 107 0.00 2.31 -0.50
C GLN A 107 -0.05 0.79 -0.77
N LEU A 108 0.94 0.03 -0.29
CA LEU A 108 0.96 -1.44 -0.39
C LEU A 108 -0.26 -2.04 0.32
N LEU A 109 -0.54 -1.60 1.56
CA LEU A 109 -1.71 -2.03 2.31
C LEU A 109 -3.01 -1.67 1.58
N THR A 110 -3.10 -0.47 1.00
CA THR A 110 -4.27 -0.05 0.22
C THR A 110 -4.53 -1.03 -0.92
N VAL A 111 -3.50 -1.37 -1.72
CA VAL A 111 -3.61 -2.31 -2.85
C VAL A 111 -4.03 -3.70 -2.38
N ILE A 112 -3.46 -4.19 -1.27
CA ILE A 112 -3.83 -5.47 -0.66
C ILE A 112 -5.31 -5.49 -0.28
N LEU A 113 -5.78 -4.45 0.41
CA LEU A 113 -7.16 -4.36 0.89
C LEU A 113 -8.18 -4.28 -0.25
N VAL A 114 -7.85 -3.55 -1.32
CA VAL A 114 -8.77 -3.38 -2.46
C VAL A 114 -8.67 -4.47 -3.51
N PHE A 115 -7.77 -5.44 -3.36
CA PHE A 115 -7.54 -6.51 -4.34
C PHE A 115 -8.84 -7.22 -4.77
N PHE A 116 -9.69 -7.58 -3.80
CA PHE A 116 -10.97 -8.24 -4.08
C PHE A 116 -12.02 -7.32 -4.71
N SER A 117 -11.90 -5.99 -4.57
CA SER A 117 -12.81 -5.04 -5.22
C SER A 117 -12.77 -5.11 -6.74
N ALA A 118 -11.60 -5.40 -7.32
CA ALA A 118 -11.45 -5.59 -8.76
C ALA A 118 -12.14 -6.88 -9.24
N ILE A 119 -12.13 -7.94 -8.41
CA ILE A 119 -12.85 -9.18 -8.69
C ILE A 119 -14.35 -8.92 -8.74
N PHE A 120 -14.91 -8.26 -7.72
CA PHE A 120 -16.33 -7.91 -7.70
C PHE A 120 -16.75 -7.02 -8.86
N ALA A 121 -15.93 -6.04 -9.23
CA ALA A 121 -16.23 -5.17 -10.38
C ALA A 121 -16.19 -5.91 -11.72
N ASN A 122 -15.36 -6.94 -11.87
CA ASN A 122 -15.30 -7.74 -13.09
C ASN A 122 -16.53 -8.63 -13.31
N GLU A 123 -17.22 -9.02 -12.23
CA GLU A 123 -18.49 -9.73 -12.28
C GLU A 123 -19.69 -8.79 -12.57
N SER A 124 -19.45 -7.48 -12.67
CA SER A 124 -20.50 -6.48 -12.85
C SER A 124 -20.74 -6.09 -14.31
N ASN A 125 -21.84 -5.38 -14.55
CA ASN A 125 -22.18 -4.83 -15.86
C ASN A 125 -21.19 -3.76 -16.38
N LEU A 126 -20.23 -3.28 -15.57
CA LEU A 126 -19.20 -2.34 -15.98
C LEU A 126 -18.33 -2.89 -17.12
N VAL A 127 -18.08 -4.20 -17.12
CA VAL A 127 -17.26 -4.88 -18.15
C VAL A 127 -17.95 -4.91 -19.51
N LYS A 128 -19.26 -4.64 -19.57
CA LYS A 128 -19.99 -4.48 -20.84
C LYS A 128 -19.62 -3.18 -21.57
N HIS A 129 -19.19 -2.17 -20.84
CA HIS A 129 -18.86 -0.84 -21.37
C HIS A 129 -17.34 -0.62 -21.50
N PHE A 130 -16.55 -1.29 -20.66
CA PHE A 130 -15.10 -1.18 -20.64
C PHE A 130 -14.44 -2.56 -20.63
N SER A 131 -13.26 -2.69 -21.25
CA SER A 131 -12.53 -3.96 -21.20
C SER A 131 -12.07 -4.29 -19.77
N THR A 132 -12.07 -5.58 -19.42
CA THR A 132 -11.63 -6.11 -18.11
C THR A 132 -10.27 -5.57 -17.70
N LEU A 133 -9.33 -5.47 -18.64
CA LEU A 133 -8.00 -4.90 -18.39
C LEU A 133 -8.06 -3.45 -17.92
N LYS A 134 -8.90 -2.60 -18.54
CA LYS A 134 -9.04 -1.19 -18.15
C LYS A 134 -9.64 -1.07 -16.75
N VAL A 135 -10.68 -1.87 -16.45
CA VAL A 135 -11.32 -1.90 -15.14
C VAL A 135 -10.31 -2.30 -14.06
N SER A 136 -9.56 -3.38 -14.29
CA SER A 136 -8.53 -3.85 -13.36
C SER A 136 -7.41 -2.82 -13.16
N ILE A 137 -6.93 -2.15 -14.21
CA ILE A 137 -5.91 -1.09 -14.07
C ILE A 137 -6.43 0.06 -13.22
N ILE A 138 -7.66 0.51 -13.45
CA ILE A 138 -8.25 1.61 -12.68
C ILE A 138 -8.40 1.21 -11.22
N LEU A 139 -8.95 0.04 -10.92
CA LEU A 139 -9.25 -0.38 -9.55
C LEU A 139 -8.04 -0.88 -8.76
N LEU A 140 -7.00 -1.39 -9.41
CA LEU A 140 -5.81 -1.89 -8.71
C LEU A 140 -4.66 -0.89 -8.63
N PHE A 141 -4.63 0.12 -9.52
CA PHE A 141 -3.53 1.08 -9.59
C PHE A 141 -3.99 2.52 -9.40
N ILE A 142 -4.87 3.02 -10.28
CA ILE A 142 -5.16 4.46 -10.33
C ILE A 142 -6.02 4.91 -9.16
N LEU A 143 -7.18 4.29 -8.96
CA LEU A 143 -8.12 4.64 -7.90
C LEU A 143 -7.53 4.45 -6.50
N PRO A 144 -6.89 3.32 -6.14
CA PRO A 144 -6.30 3.17 -4.81
C PRO A 144 -5.15 4.14 -4.58
N PHE A 145 -4.35 4.47 -5.60
CA PHE A 145 -3.32 5.50 -5.49
C PHE A 145 -3.92 6.87 -5.16
N CYS A 146 -4.91 7.30 -5.95
CA CYS A 146 -5.55 8.59 -5.75
C CYS A 146 -6.27 8.68 -4.40
N LEU A 147 -7.00 7.63 -4.00
CA LEU A 147 -7.72 7.61 -2.73
C LEU A 147 -6.76 7.59 -1.54
N PHE A 148 -5.71 6.78 -1.57
CA PHE A 148 -4.69 6.77 -0.52
C PHE A 148 -4.08 8.16 -0.35
N ARG A 149 -3.57 8.75 -1.43
CA ARG A 149 -2.99 10.11 -1.38
C ARG A 149 -3.99 11.16 -0.93
N LEU A 150 -5.26 11.04 -1.32
CA LEU A 150 -6.31 11.95 -0.86
C LEU A 150 -6.45 11.90 0.66
N PHE A 151 -6.53 10.70 1.25
CA PHE A 151 -6.72 10.54 2.69
C PHE A 151 -5.47 10.83 3.52
N ASP A 152 -4.28 10.49 3.00
CA ASP A 152 -2.99 10.86 3.61
C ASP A 152 -2.81 12.39 3.64
N ILE A 153 -3.15 13.11 2.56
CA ILE A 153 -3.01 14.57 2.52
C ILE A 153 -4.09 15.28 3.35
N LEU A 154 -5.35 14.84 3.26
CA LEU A 154 -6.46 15.49 3.96
C LEU A 154 -6.54 15.15 5.44
N LYS A 155 -6.10 13.96 5.84
CA LYS A 155 -6.18 13.41 7.20
C LYS A 155 -7.54 13.70 7.88
N PRO A 156 -8.68 13.22 7.34
CA PRO A 156 -9.97 13.35 8.04
C PRO A 156 -9.93 12.67 9.41
N TRP A 157 -10.84 13.05 10.32
CA TRP A 157 -10.97 12.33 11.58
C TRP A 157 -11.31 10.85 11.31
N PRO A 158 -10.66 9.87 11.97
CA PRO A 158 -9.72 9.98 13.10
C PRO A 158 -8.22 10.02 12.72
N ILE A 159 -7.85 10.09 11.44
CA ILE A 159 -6.45 10.10 10.98
C ILE A 159 -5.68 11.29 11.58
N ASN A 160 -6.23 12.50 11.51
CA ASN A 160 -5.59 13.66 12.15
C ASN A 160 -5.50 13.55 13.68
N TRP A 161 -6.34 12.75 14.32
CA TRP A 161 -6.28 12.54 15.75
C TRP A 161 -5.12 11.58 16.07
N LEU A 162 -4.94 10.53 15.27
CA LEU A 162 -3.80 9.60 15.40
C LEU A 162 -2.47 10.35 15.22
N ASP A 163 -2.32 11.14 14.15
CA ASP A 163 -1.15 11.98 13.88
C ASP A 163 -0.83 12.95 15.05
N LYS A 164 -1.87 13.53 15.66
CA LYS A 164 -1.70 14.46 16.79
C LYS A 164 -1.36 13.77 18.10
N ASN A 165 -1.88 12.58 18.38
CA ASN A 165 -1.77 11.94 19.70
C ASN A 165 -0.71 10.84 19.78
N ILE A 166 -0.36 10.22 18.65
CA ILE A 166 0.66 9.17 18.58
C ILE A 166 1.94 9.80 18.00
N LYS A 167 3.02 9.82 18.78
CA LYS A 167 4.28 10.48 18.40
C LYS A 167 5.40 9.49 18.12
N GLY A 168 6.43 9.99 17.44
CA GLY A 168 7.61 9.21 17.05
C GLY A 168 7.36 8.35 15.81
N SER A 169 8.27 7.40 15.54
CA SER A 169 8.24 6.60 14.31
C SER A 169 7.00 5.71 14.16
N LEU A 170 6.32 5.37 15.25
CA LEU A 170 5.07 4.61 15.19
C LEU A 170 3.90 5.51 14.78
N GLY A 171 3.89 6.78 15.20
CA GLY A 171 2.85 7.74 14.81
C GLY A 171 2.82 7.97 13.31
N VAL A 172 4.00 8.19 12.71
CA VAL A 172 4.23 8.36 11.27
C VAL A 172 3.77 7.17 10.43
N MET A 173 3.76 5.97 11.00
CA MET A 173 3.30 4.78 10.28
C MET A 173 1.78 4.61 10.42
N VAL A 174 1.23 4.89 11.59
CA VAL A 174 -0.16 4.57 11.92
C VAL A 174 -1.17 5.49 11.23
N ASP A 175 -0.83 6.75 10.98
CA ASP A 175 -1.71 7.64 10.21
C ASP A 175 -1.83 7.21 8.74
N ASP A 176 -0.73 6.76 8.12
CA ASP A 176 -0.74 6.18 6.76
C ASP A 176 -1.50 4.86 6.67
N LEU A 177 -1.38 3.99 7.69
CA LEU A 177 -2.22 2.79 7.78
C LEU A 177 -3.71 3.15 7.88
N ALA A 178 -4.05 4.19 8.63
CA ALA A 178 -5.43 4.66 8.73
C ALA A 178 -5.92 5.26 7.40
N ALA A 179 -5.07 6.00 6.67
CA ALA A 179 -5.37 6.48 5.33
C ALA A 179 -5.62 5.32 4.35
N ALA A 180 -4.85 4.23 4.42
CA ALA A 180 -5.04 3.03 3.61
C ALA A 180 -6.40 2.36 3.86
N ILE A 181 -6.82 2.27 5.12
CA ILE A 181 -8.14 1.72 5.48
C ILE A 181 -9.26 2.62 4.93
N PHE A 182 -9.15 3.94 5.09
CA PHE A 182 -10.12 4.90 4.54
C PHE A 182 -10.22 4.82 3.02
N ALA A 183 -9.08 4.71 2.33
CA ALA A 183 -9.02 4.50 0.89
C ALA A 183 -9.74 3.23 0.47
N ALA A 184 -9.46 2.11 1.16
CA ALA A 184 -10.09 0.83 0.87
C ALA A 184 -11.60 0.86 1.04
N VAL A 185 -12.10 1.35 2.19
CA VAL A 185 -13.54 1.46 2.46
C VAL A 185 -14.24 2.33 1.41
N THR A 186 -13.63 3.46 1.06
CA THR A 186 -14.16 4.37 0.04
C THR A 186 -14.21 3.70 -1.33
N GLN A 187 -13.16 2.97 -1.70
CA GLN A 187 -13.14 2.23 -2.96
C GLN A 187 -14.23 1.15 -3.02
N TYR A 188 -14.42 0.37 -1.96
CA TYR A 188 -15.49 -0.62 -1.92
C TYR A 188 -16.88 0.04 -2.00
N ALA A 189 -17.08 1.19 -1.36
CA ALA A 189 -18.33 1.93 -1.47
C ALA A 189 -18.59 2.40 -2.92
N ILE A 190 -17.55 2.91 -3.61
CA ILE A 190 -17.63 3.27 -5.03
C ILE A 190 -18.00 2.05 -5.88
N VAL A 191 -17.28 0.94 -5.71
CA VAL A 191 -17.55 -0.30 -6.45
C VAL A 191 -18.97 -0.78 -6.19
N PHE A 192 -19.42 -0.84 -4.93
CA PHE A 192 -20.78 -1.26 -4.59
C PHE A 192 -21.85 -0.40 -5.27
N VAL A 193 -21.73 0.93 -5.21
CA VAL A 193 -22.68 1.85 -5.86
C VAL A 193 -22.68 1.72 -7.39
N LEU A 194 -21.53 1.47 -8.00
CA LEU A 194 -21.42 1.29 -9.45
C LEU A 194 -22.00 -0.05 -9.93
N ILE A 195 -21.89 -1.11 -9.11
CA ILE A 195 -22.46 -2.42 -9.41
C ILE A 195 -23.99 -2.41 -9.26
N ASP A 196 -24.52 -1.80 -8.20
CA ASP A 196 -25.94 -1.88 -7.84
C ASP A 196 -26.86 -1.07 -8.78
N LYS A 197 -26.33 -0.04 -9.46
CA LYS A 197 -27.10 0.86 -10.34
C LYS A 197 -27.38 0.32 -11.77
N THR A 198 -27.32 -0.99 -11.99
CA THR A 198 -27.53 -1.57 -13.33
C THR A 198 -28.65 -2.60 -13.43
N TYR A 199 -29.66 -2.47 -12.56
CA TYR A 199 -30.97 -3.13 -12.72
C TYR A 199 -32.00 -2.19 -13.33
#